data_AF-A0A924HR31-F1
#
_entry.id   AF-A0A924HR31-F1
#
_cell.length_a   1.000
_cell.length_b   1.000
_cell.length_c   1.000
_cell.angle_alpha   90.00
_cell.angle_beta   90.00
_cell.angle_gamma   90.00
#
_symmetry.space_group_name_H-M   'P 1'
#
loop_
_entity.id
_entity.type
_entity.pdbx_description
1 polymer ?
#
loop_
_entity_poly.entity_id
_entity_poly.type
_entity_poly.pdbx_seq_one_letter_code
_entity_poly.pdbx_strand_id
1 'polypeptide(L)'
;MFLSTFKAAAGGDRSVFGDFWFTPIGSQSATGMRVTPDAAMRLTAVWSCVRVLSETLASMPFRLYRNKPNGGKEIITDHPLVKLFCKAPNSFQTPFEWREMLQAHIVLRGNAYCQIITGPGGVIAELQPIHPDRIKVEMLKDGGYRYQVLQPNATTKPLSRGEVWHLRGLSFDGITGLSPIELARDAVGMGLSAQEYGARFFQNDARPGGVIEM
;
A
#
# COMPACT_ATOMS: atom_id res chain seq x y z
N MET A 1 25.11 -8.17 30.69
CA MET A 1 25.35 -7.89 29.26
C MET A 1 24.80 -9.08 28.48
N PHE A 2 23.53 -9.02 28.10
CA PHE A 2 22.82 -10.09 27.39
C PHE A 2 22.29 -9.51 26.08
N LEU A 3 22.77 -10.02 24.96
CA LEU A 3 22.14 -9.89 23.65
C LEU A 3 21.95 -11.31 23.13
N SER A 4 20.74 -11.83 23.27
CA SER A 4 20.30 -13.02 22.55
C SER A 4 19.54 -12.57 21.31
N THR A 5 20.11 -12.92 20.17
CA THR A 5 19.57 -12.74 18.83
C THR A 5 18.18 -13.39 18.74
N PHE A 6 17.14 -12.61 18.45
CA PHE A 6 15.83 -13.12 18.07
C PHE A 6 15.95 -13.87 16.74
N LYS A 7 16.17 -15.17 16.82
CA LYS A 7 16.01 -16.11 15.71
C LYS A 7 14.50 -16.27 15.53
N ALA A 8 13.91 -15.57 14.58
CA ALA A 8 12.54 -15.82 14.14
C ALA A 8 12.49 -17.22 13.52
N ALA A 9 12.05 -18.20 14.30
CA ALA A 9 11.65 -19.50 13.76
C ALA A 9 10.38 -19.25 12.95
N ALA A 10 10.48 -19.33 11.62
CA ALA A 10 9.32 -19.38 10.75
C ALA A 10 8.53 -20.65 11.08
N GLY A 11 7.48 -20.52 11.89
CA GLY A 11 6.56 -21.60 12.22
C GLY A 11 5.78 -22.04 10.98
N GLY A 12 5.93 -23.30 10.59
CA GLY A 12 5.31 -23.90 9.39
C GLY A 12 3.83 -24.26 9.53
N ASP A 13 3.07 -23.61 10.42
CA ASP A 13 1.63 -23.85 10.54
C ASP A 13 0.88 -23.17 9.37
N ARG A 14 0.33 -24.00 8.47
CA ARG A 14 -0.41 -23.58 7.27
C ARG A 14 -1.93 -23.65 7.44
N SER A 15 -2.42 -23.85 8.67
CA SER A 15 -3.85 -23.86 8.94
C SER A 15 -4.49 -22.49 8.72
N VAL A 16 -5.82 -22.45 8.57
CA VAL A 16 -6.60 -21.20 8.38
C VAL A 16 -6.46 -20.24 9.59
N PHE A 17 -6.11 -20.79 10.76
CA PHE A 17 -5.88 -20.04 11.99
C PHE A 17 -4.40 -19.72 12.22
N GLY A 18 -3.51 -20.14 11.31
CA GLY A 18 -2.06 -19.94 11.42
C GLY A 18 -1.63 -18.55 10.99
N ASP A 19 -0.62 -18.01 11.68
CA ASP A 19 -0.01 -16.69 11.38
C ASP A 19 0.72 -16.64 10.02
N PHE A 20 0.86 -17.77 9.32
CA PHE A 20 1.50 -17.87 8.00
C PHE A 20 0.87 -16.92 6.98
N TRP A 21 -0.45 -16.77 6.99
CA TRP A 21 -1.18 -15.92 6.05
C TRP A 21 -1.14 -14.42 6.40
N PHE A 22 -0.72 -14.08 7.62
CA PHE A 22 -0.83 -12.74 8.20
C PHE A 22 0.51 -12.13 8.63
N THR A 23 1.61 -12.87 8.44
CA THR A 23 2.96 -12.36 8.68
C THR A 23 3.36 -11.48 7.50
N PRO A 24 3.70 -10.20 7.70
CA PRO A 24 4.31 -9.37 6.66
C PRO A 24 5.74 -9.87 6.46
N ILE A 25 5.88 -10.91 5.63
CA ILE A 25 7.19 -11.39 5.23
C ILE A 25 7.69 -10.38 4.20
N GLY A 26 8.62 -9.51 4.61
CA GLY A 26 9.63 -9.00 3.70
C GLY A 26 10.39 -10.20 3.15
N SER A 27 9.78 -10.86 2.19
CA SER A 27 10.16 -12.19 1.75
C SER A 27 11.41 -12.06 0.91
N GLN A 28 12.36 -12.94 1.21
CA GLN A 28 13.51 -13.12 0.35
C GLN A 28 12.96 -13.61 -0.99
N SER A 29 13.29 -12.87 -2.05
CA SER A 29 13.10 -13.36 -3.42
C SER A 29 13.99 -14.59 -3.66
N ALA A 30 13.76 -15.31 -4.75
CA ALA A 30 14.60 -16.44 -5.16
C ALA A 30 16.10 -16.08 -5.28
N THR A 31 16.44 -14.80 -5.45
CA THR A 31 17.83 -14.30 -5.46
C THR A 31 18.41 -14.00 -4.07
N GLY A 32 17.63 -14.20 -3.00
CA GLY A 32 17.99 -13.85 -1.62
C GLY A 32 17.79 -12.37 -1.26
N MET A 33 17.45 -11.51 -2.24
CA MET A 33 17.18 -10.09 -2.00
C MET A 33 15.88 -9.90 -1.22
N ARG A 34 15.92 -9.06 -0.19
CA ARG A 34 14.71 -8.62 0.53
C ARG A 34 13.97 -7.58 -0.31
N VAL A 35 12.82 -7.96 -0.86
CA VAL A 35 11.99 -7.08 -1.67
C VAL A 35 10.95 -6.42 -0.78
N THR A 36 11.00 -5.10 -0.69
CA THR A 36 9.97 -4.25 -0.08
C THR A 36 9.42 -3.29 -1.13
N PRO A 37 8.22 -2.73 -0.95
CA PRO A 37 7.69 -1.71 -1.86
C PRO A 37 8.68 -0.55 -2.07
N ASP A 38 9.35 -0.09 -1.01
CA ASP A 38 10.31 1.01 -1.10
C ASP A 38 11.60 0.61 -1.83
N ALA A 39 12.05 -0.65 -1.67
CA ALA A 39 13.18 -1.18 -2.44
C ALA A 39 12.82 -1.37 -3.91
N ALA A 40 11.60 -1.86 -4.19
CA ALA A 40 11.11 -2.06 -5.55
C ALA A 40 11.07 -0.76 -6.35
N MET A 41 10.75 0.36 -5.70
CA MET A 41 10.73 1.70 -6.31
C MET A 41 12.10 2.19 -6.77
N ARG A 42 13.21 1.58 -6.31
CA ARG A 42 14.55 1.88 -6.82
C ARG A 42 14.76 1.35 -8.24
N LEU A 43 13.97 0.36 -8.66
CA LEU A 43 13.97 -0.11 -10.03
C LEU A 43 13.19 0.88 -10.90
N THR A 44 13.86 1.51 -11.87
CA THR A 44 13.28 2.56 -12.72
C THR A 44 12.02 2.11 -13.46
N ALA A 45 11.95 0.83 -13.86
CA ALA A 45 10.76 0.24 -14.46
C ALA A 45 9.55 0.25 -13.51
N VAL A 46 9.75 -0.13 -12.24
CA VAL A 46 8.69 -0.10 -11.22
C VAL A 46 8.25 1.34 -10.96
N TRP A 47 9.19 2.26 -10.75
CA TRP A 47 8.88 3.68 -10.56
C TRP A 47 8.05 4.25 -11.71
N SER A 48 8.45 3.97 -12.96
CA SER A 48 7.74 4.44 -14.15
C SER A 48 6.31 3.88 -14.22
N CYS A 49 6.12 2.58 -13.96
CA CYS A 49 4.80 1.96 -13.94
C CYS A 49 3.89 2.56 -12.86
N VAL A 50 4.41 2.72 -11.64
CA VAL A 50 3.66 3.33 -10.53
C VAL A 50 3.23 4.73 -10.90
N ARG A 51 4.16 5.55 -11.40
CA ARG A 51 3.91 6.94 -11.82
C ARG A 51 2.83 7.01 -12.92
N VAL A 52 2.94 6.21 -13.97
CA VAL A 52 1.96 6.21 -15.06
C VAL A 52 0.57 5.84 -14.55
N LEU A 53 0.45 4.81 -13.70
CA LEU A 53 -0.84 4.39 -13.16
C LEU A 53 -1.44 5.44 -12.21
N SER A 54 -0.61 6.00 -11.32
CA SER A 54 -1.05 6.96 -10.30
C SER A 54 -1.44 8.30 -10.91
N GLU A 55 -0.61 8.87 -11.77
CA GLU A 55 -0.88 10.17 -12.43
C GLU A 55 -2.08 10.07 -13.38
N THR A 56 -2.19 8.96 -14.12
CA THR A 56 -3.34 8.74 -15.02
C THR A 56 -4.65 8.73 -14.25
N LEU A 57 -4.74 7.98 -13.15
CA LEU A 57 -5.95 7.97 -12.31
C LEU A 57 -6.21 9.35 -11.68
N ALA A 58 -5.17 10.00 -11.17
CA ALA A 58 -5.28 11.30 -10.51
C ALA A 58 -5.83 12.39 -11.43
N SER A 59 -5.46 12.34 -12.72
CA SER A 59 -5.89 13.28 -13.76
C SER A 59 -7.37 13.14 -14.17
N MET A 60 -8.02 12.02 -13.84
CA MET A 60 -9.41 11.79 -14.26
C MET A 60 -10.38 12.74 -13.54
N PRO A 61 -11.35 13.33 -14.26
CA PRO A 61 -12.36 14.18 -13.64
C PRO A 61 -13.34 13.35 -12.81
N PHE A 62 -13.59 13.78 -11.58
CA PHE A 62 -14.63 13.20 -10.74
C PHE A 62 -15.98 13.88 -11.03
N ARG A 63 -17.03 13.09 -11.27
CA ARG A 63 -18.40 13.57 -11.46
C ARG A 63 -19.35 12.74 -10.59
N LEU A 64 -20.15 13.43 -9.78
CA LEU A 64 -21.19 12.79 -8.96
C LEU A 64 -22.49 12.74 -9.76
N TYR A 65 -23.15 11.59 -9.77
CA TYR A 65 -24.43 11.41 -10.47
C TYR A 65 -25.55 11.02 -9.50
N ARG A 66 -26.76 11.52 -9.76
CA ARG A 66 -28.01 11.04 -9.16
C ARG A 66 -28.83 10.31 -10.22
N ASN A 67 -29.32 9.13 -9.85
CA ASN A 67 -30.28 8.41 -10.68
C ASN A 67 -31.64 9.11 -10.58
N LYS A 68 -32.25 9.43 -11.71
CA LYS A 68 -33.59 10.00 -11.78
C LYS A 68 -34.65 8.89 -11.74
N PRO A 69 -35.87 9.16 -11.24
CA PRO A 69 -36.96 8.18 -11.20
C PRO A 69 -37.33 7.60 -12.58
N ASN A 70 -37.06 8.35 -13.66
CA ASN A 70 -37.34 7.94 -15.04
C ASN A 70 -36.18 7.15 -15.71
N GLY A 71 -35.19 6.70 -14.94
CA GLY A 71 -34.04 5.93 -15.46
C GLY A 71 -32.89 6.77 -16.03
N GLY A 72 -33.00 8.10 -16.04
CA GLY A 72 -31.91 9.00 -16.44
C GLY A 72 -30.85 9.20 -15.34
N LYS A 73 -29.71 9.82 -15.69
CA LYS A 73 -28.69 10.27 -14.74
C LYS A 73 -28.52 11.78 -14.79
N GLU A 74 -28.37 12.40 -13.63
CA GLU A 74 -28.13 13.84 -13.47
C GLU A 74 -26.77 14.07 -12.82
N ILE A 75 -25.98 15.01 -13.35
CA ILE A 75 -24.74 15.43 -12.67
C ILE A 75 -25.12 16.33 -11.49
N ILE A 76 -24.66 15.97 -10.30
CA ILE A 76 -24.77 16.82 -9.12
C ILE A 76 -23.46 17.59 -8.96
N THR A 77 -23.56 18.91 -8.84
CA THR A 77 -22.43 19.80 -8.56
C THR A 77 -22.44 20.32 -7.12
N ASP A 78 -23.63 20.51 -6.54
CA ASP A 78 -23.82 21.01 -5.17
C ASP A 78 -24.04 19.87 -4.17
N HIS A 79 -22.97 19.14 -3.86
CA HIS A 79 -22.99 18.09 -2.84
C HIS A 79 -21.68 18.12 -2.03
N PRO A 80 -21.70 17.88 -0.71
CA PRO A 80 -20.48 17.88 0.12
C PRO A 80 -19.36 16.98 -0.42
N LEU A 81 -19.73 15.81 -0.97
CA LEU A 81 -18.75 14.90 -1.60
C LEU A 81 -18.08 15.50 -2.85
N VAL A 82 -18.77 16.34 -3.62
CA VAL A 82 -18.14 17.01 -4.77
C VAL A 82 -17.06 17.97 -4.27
N LYS A 83 -17.32 18.70 -3.19
CA LYS A 83 -16.28 19.55 -2.55
C LYS A 83 -15.09 18.72 -2.07
N LEU A 84 -15.36 17.59 -1.41
CA LEU A 84 -14.34 16.69 -0.88
C LEU A 84 -13.45 16.10 -1.98
N PHE A 85 -14.04 15.56 -3.05
CA PHE A 85 -13.30 14.87 -4.11
C PHE A 85 -12.77 15.80 -5.22
N CYS A 86 -13.34 16.99 -5.41
CA CYS A 86 -12.94 17.91 -6.48
C CYS A 86 -12.22 19.18 -6.02
N LYS A 87 -12.29 19.56 -4.73
CA LYS A 87 -11.61 20.78 -4.23
C LYS A 87 -10.53 20.48 -3.21
N ALA A 88 -10.88 19.85 -2.09
CA ALA A 88 -9.94 19.62 -0.99
C ALA A 88 -10.36 18.36 -0.20
N PRO A 89 -9.69 17.22 -0.42
CA PRO A 89 -9.97 15.99 0.33
C PRO A 89 -9.53 16.10 1.78
N ASN A 90 -8.51 16.89 2.06
CA ASN A 90 -7.98 17.19 3.38
C ASN A 90 -7.30 18.58 3.37
N SER A 91 -6.74 18.99 4.50
CA SER A 91 -6.15 20.31 4.69
C SER A 91 -4.79 20.53 4.00
N PHE A 92 -4.14 19.49 3.48
CA PHE A 92 -2.74 19.56 3.03
C PHE A 92 -2.48 18.98 1.63
N GLN A 93 -3.49 18.44 0.94
CA GLN A 93 -3.35 17.90 -0.41
C GLN A 93 -4.41 18.47 -1.36
N THR A 94 -4.00 18.66 -2.60
CA THR A 94 -4.92 18.80 -3.72
C THR A 94 -5.61 17.46 -4.04
N PRO A 95 -6.75 17.47 -4.75
CA PRO A 95 -7.41 16.24 -5.17
C PRO A 95 -6.54 15.35 -6.07
N PHE A 96 -5.65 15.96 -6.85
CA PHE A 96 -4.71 15.23 -7.71
C PHE A 96 -3.71 14.45 -6.86
N GLU A 97 -2.96 15.13 -5.99
CA GLU A 97 -1.93 14.51 -5.13
C GLU A 97 -2.53 13.42 -4.24
N TRP A 98 -3.73 13.65 -3.72
CA TRP A 98 -4.42 12.68 -2.89
C TRP A 98 -4.79 11.41 -3.67
N ARG A 99 -5.39 11.54 -4.87
CA ARG A 99 -5.70 10.37 -5.72
C ARG A 99 -4.46 9.65 -6.18
N GLU A 100 -3.42 10.40 -6.58
CA GLU A 100 -2.14 9.86 -7.00
C GLU A 100 -1.54 8.99 -5.89
N MET A 101 -1.49 9.51 -4.67
CA MET A 101 -0.94 8.79 -3.53
C MET A 101 -1.77 7.55 -3.17
N LEU A 102 -3.11 7.62 -3.18
CA LEU A 102 -3.95 6.46 -2.91
C LEU A 102 -3.77 5.38 -3.98
N GLN A 103 -3.67 5.77 -5.25
CA GLN A 103 -3.39 4.82 -6.32
C GLN A 103 -2.01 4.19 -6.16
N ALA A 104 -0.98 4.98 -5.80
CA ALA A 104 0.36 4.49 -5.52
C ALA A 104 0.35 3.46 -4.37
N HIS A 105 -0.39 3.74 -3.28
CA HIS A 105 -0.58 2.77 -2.19
C HIS A 105 -1.19 1.45 -2.66
N ILE A 106 -2.21 1.49 -3.53
CA ILE A 106 -2.84 0.28 -4.08
C ILE A 106 -1.85 -0.53 -4.93
N VAL A 107 -1.13 0.11 -5.86
CA VAL A 107 -0.23 -0.62 -6.77
C VAL A 107 1.04 -1.13 -6.07
N LEU A 108 1.45 -0.50 -4.97
CA LEU A 108 2.62 -0.89 -4.19
C LEU A 108 2.31 -1.91 -3.09
N ARG A 109 1.17 -1.77 -2.41
CA ARG A 109 0.84 -2.50 -1.17
C ARG A 109 -0.53 -3.20 -1.22
N GLY A 110 -1.24 -3.11 -2.34
CA GLY A 110 -2.57 -3.69 -2.53
C GLY A 110 -3.70 -2.93 -1.85
N ASN A 111 -3.39 -1.95 -1.01
CA ASN A 111 -4.33 -1.33 -0.09
C ASN A 111 -4.05 0.16 0.06
N ALA A 112 -5.11 0.97 0.10
CA ALA A 112 -5.05 2.36 0.48
C ALA A 112 -6.12 2.69 1.51
N TYR A 113 -5.78 3.54 2.46
CA TYR A 113 -6.62 3.82 3.62
C TYR A 113 -6.75 5.33 3.81
N CYS A 114 -7.97 5.77 4.11
CA CYS A 114 -8.23 7.10 4.62
C CYS A 114 -9.03 6.99 5.92
N GLN A 115 -8.60 7.68 6.97
CA GLN A 115 -9.45 7.96 8.09
C GLN A 115 -10.53 8.97 7.67
N ILE A 116 -11.78 8.65 7.99
CA ILE A 116 -12.92 9.53 7.77
C ILE A 116 -13.00 10.46 8.98
N ILE A 117 -12.78 11.75 8.76
CA ILE A 117 -12.97 12.77 9.79
C ILE A 117 -14.35 13.38 9.59
N THR A 118 -15.24 13.18 10.56
CA THR A 118 -16.60 13.72 10.53
C THR A 118 -16.64 15.11 11.17
N GLY A 119 -17.32 16.03 10.50
CA GLY A 119 -17.58 17.39 10.99
C GLY A 119 -18.94 17.50 11.70
N PRO A 120 -19.33 18.73 12.06
CA PRO A 120 -20.65 19.00 12.62
C PRO A 120 -21.78 18.47 11.72
N GLY A 121 -22.81 17.89 12.33
CA GLY A 121 -23.95 17.32 11.60
C GLY A 121 -23.67 15.98 10.90
N GLY A 122 -22.54 15.32 11.19
CA GLY A 122 -22.22 13.98 10.68
C GLY A 122 -21.76 13.95 9.22
N VAL A 123 -21.50 15.11 8.62
CA VAL A 123 -20.95 15.22 7.26
C VAL A 123 -19.47 14.87 7.29
N ILE A 124 -18.97 14.17 6.26
CA ILE A 124 -17.53 13.91 6.11
C ILE A 124 -16.82 15.23 5.81
N ALA A 125 -15.99 15.68 6.74
CA ALA A 125 -15.22 16.91 6.62
C ALA A 125 -13.91 16.69 5.88
N GLU A 126 -13.18 15.62 6.21
CA GLU A 126 -11.89 15.29 5.60
C GLU A 126 -11.70 13.77 5.42
N LEU A 127 -10.90 13.42 4.41
CA LEU A 127 -10.37 12.08 4.18
C LEU A 127 -8.86 12.13 4.37
N GLN A 128 -8.42 11.80 5.57
CA GLN A 128 -7.01 11.84 5.94
C GLN A 128 -6.34 10.51 5.60
N PRO A 129 -5.42 10.47 4.63
CA PRO A 129 -4.76 9.24 4.23
C PRO A 129 -3.89 8.68 5.37
N ILE A 130 -3.92 7.36 5.54
CA ILE A 130 -3.06 6.61 6.44
C ILE A 130 -2.12 5.77 5.58
N HIS A 131 -0.83 5.83 5.86
CA HIS A 131 0.14 4.98 5.18
C HIS A 131 -0.17 3.49 5.43
N PRO A 132 -0.24 2.62 4.41
CA PRO A 132 -0.67 1.23 4.61
C PRO A 132 0.24 0.41 5.53
N ASP A 133 1.52 0.76 5.65
CA ASP A 133 2.43 0.07 6.59
C ASP A 133 2.15 0.41 8.07
N ARG A 134 1.33 1.44 8.34
CA ARG A 134 0.93 1.85 9.69
C ARG A 134 -0.41 1.27 10.11
N ILE A 135 -1.02 0.39 9.32
CA ILE A 135 -2.34 -0.17 9.65
C ILE A 135 -2.30 -1.69 9.58
N LYS A 136 -2.93 -2.33 10.56
CA LYS A 136 -3.19 -3.77 10.56
C LYS A 136 -4.69 -4.01 10.64
N VAL A 137 -5.21 -4.87 9.78
CA VAL A 137 -6.60 -5.33 9.88
C VAL A 137 -6.64 -6.48 10.88
N GLU A 138 -7.51 -6.38 11.87
CA GLU A 138 -7.67 -7.38 12.93
C GLU A 138 -9.10 -7.94 12.87
N MET A 139 -9.19 -9.26 12.68
CA MET A 139 -10.44 -10.00 12.78
C MET A 139 -10.88 -10.11 14.24
N LEU A 140 -12.13 -9.79 14.51
CA LEU A 140 -12.74 -9.89 15.83
C LEU A 140 -13.43 -11.26 15.99
N LYS A 141 -13.65 -11.65 17.25
CA LYS A 141 -14.26 -12.95 17.59
C LYS A 141 -15.72 -13.08 17.11
N ASP A 142 -16.39 -11.97 16.86
CA ASP A 142 -17.77 -11.89 16.36
C ASP A 142 -17.86 -12.00 14.83
N GLY A 143 -16.72 -12.19 14.14
CA GLY A 143 -16.64 -12.22 12.67
C GLY A 143 -16.57 -10.83 12.03
N GLY A 144 -16.61 -9.76 12.81
CA GLY A 144 -16.27 -8.41 12.36
C GLY A 144 -14.77 -8.21 12.21
N TYR A 145 -14.37 -7.03 11.76
CA TYR A 145 -12.97 -6.62 11.76
C TYR A 145 -12.82 -5.14 12.09
N ARG A 146 -11.65 -4.79 12.62
CA ARG A 146 -11.27 -3.41 12.93
C ARG A 146 -9.89 -3.09 12.37
N TYR A 147 -9.56 -1.81 12.38
CA TYR A 147 -8.26 -1.33 11.96
C TYR A 147 -7.44 -0.91 13.17
N GLN A 148 -6.21 -1.39 13.24
CA GLN A 148 -5.23 -0.99 14.25
C GLN A 148 -4.21 -0.06 13.60
N VAL A 149 -4.27 1.23 13.96
CA VAL A 149 -3.41 2.26 13.37
C VAL A 149 -2.25 2.58 14.30
N LEU A 150 -1.03 2.36 13.85
CA LEU A 150 0.20 2.76 14.52
C LEU A 150 0.36 4.28 14.45
N GLN A 151 0.40 4.92 15.61
CA GLN A 151 0.65 6.35 15.76
C GLN A 151 2.15 6.66 15.85
N PRO A 152 2.57 7.93 15.60
CA PRO A 152 3.97 8.33 15.70
C PRO A 152 4.60 8.11 17.09
N ASN A 153 3.79 8.10 18.15
CA ASN A 153 4.20 7.81 19.53
C ASN A 153 4.32 6.30 19.82
N ALA A 154 4.35 5.45 18.79
CA ALA A 154 4.37 3.99 18.87
C ALA A 154 3.17 3.34 19.60
N THR A 155 2.10 4.10 19.87
CA THR A 155 0.85 3.53 20.37
C THR A 155 -0.04 3.09 19.21
N THR A 156 -0.89 2.10 19.46
CA THR A 156 -1.84 1.62 18.47
C THR A 156 -3.23 2.16 18.82
N LYS A 157 -3.87 2.81 17.86
CA LYS A 157 -5.26 3.28 17.99
C LYS A 157 -6.19 2.37 17.21
N PRO A 158 -7.17 1.72 17.86
CA PRO A 158 -8.21 1.00 17.15
C PRO A 158 -9.16 2.00 16.48
N LEU A 159 -9.50 1.74 15.23
CA LEU A 159 -10.55 2.41 14.47
C LEU A 159 -11.56 1.37 14.00
N SER A 160 -12.84 1.69 14.11
CA SER A 160 -13.92 0.86 13.60
C SER A 160 -13.99 0.88 12.07
N ARG A 161 -14.71 -0.08 11.49
CA ARG A 161 -14.91 -0.16 10.04
C ARG A 161 -15.55 1.09 9.44
N GLY A 162 -16.41 1.78 10.19
CA GLY A 162 -17.08 3.01 9.73
C GLY A 162 -16.20 4.25 9.76
N GLU A 163 -15.07 4.21 10.45
CA GLU A 163 -14.14 5.34 10.58
C GLU A 163 -13.02 5.33 9.52
N VAL A 164 -12.91 4.25 8.75
CA VAL A 164 -11.85 4.08 7.75
C VAL A 164 -12.47 3.76 6.40
N TRP A 165 -12.17 4.60 5.42
CA TRP A 165 -12.40 4.28 4.03
C TRP A 165 -11.22 3.46 3.50
N HIS A 166 -11.46 2.18 3.24
CA HIS A 166 -10.46 1.23 2.75
C HIS A 166 -10.70 0.92 1.28
N LEU A 167 -9.78 1.38 0.45
CA LEU A 167 -9.70 1.04 -0.96
C LEU A 167 -8.78 -0.16 -1.13
N ARG A 168 -9.27 -1.18 -1.83
CA ARG A 168 -8.59 -2.45 -2.02
C ARG A 168 -8.35 -2.68 -3.50
N GLY A 169 -7.15 -3.15 -3.82
CA GLY A 169 -6.87 -3.80 -5.09
C GLY A 169 -7.49 -5.20 -5.14
N LEU A 170 -6.91 -6.05 -5.99
CA LEU A 170 -7.28 -7.46 -6.06
C LEU A 170 -7.15 -8.13 -4.68
N SER A 171 -8.17 -8.87 -4.25
CA SER A 171 -8.23 -9.51 -2.94
C SER A 171 -8.82 -10.92 -3.09
N PHE A 172 -8.34 -11.86 -2.28
CA PHE A 172 -8.87 -13.25 -2.25
C PHE A 172 -9.77 -13.53 -1.03
N ASP A 173 -9.68 -12.70 0.01
CA ASP A 173 -10.50 -12.81 1.23
C ASP A 173 -11.62 -11.75 1.29
N GLY A 174 -11.59 -10.75 0.39
CA GLY A 174 -12.50 -9.61 0.38
C GLY A 174 -12.22 -8.56 1.47
N ILE A 175 -11.23 -8.80 2.32
CA ILE A 175 -10.89 -7.95 3.47
C ILE A 175 -9.62 -7.17 3.18
N THR A 176 -8.57 -7.83 2.70
CA THR A 176 -7.27 -7.21 2.43
C THR A 176 -6.87 -7.42 0.96
N GLY A 177 -6.38 -6.36 0.32
CA GLY A 177 -5.82 -6.45 -1.02
C GLY A 177 -4.45 -7.12 -1.03
N LEU A 178 -4.18 -7.87 -2.09
CA LEU A 178 -2.89 -8.47 -2.38
C LEU A 178 -1.91 -7.40 -2.86
N SER A 179 -0.69 -7.43 -2.32
CA SER A 179 0.38 -6.53 -2.77
C SER A 179 0.93 -7.00 -4.12
N PRO A 180 0.85 -6.19 -5.20
CA PRO A 180 1.43 -6.56 -6.49
C PRO A 180 2.94 -6.75 -6.43
N ILE A 181 3.64 -5.97 -5.58
CA ILE A 181 5.08 -6.10 -5.37
C ILE A 181 5.43 -7.43 -4.71
N GLU A 182 4.63 -7.89 -3.74
CA GLU A 182 4.85 -9.20 -3.11
C GLU A 182 4.54 -10.35 -4.07
N LEU A 183 3.54 -10.20 -4.95
CA LEU A 183 3.27 -11.20 -5.98
C LEU A 183 4.39 -11.27 -7.02
N ALA A 184 4.97 -10.13 -7.39
CA ALA A 184 6.05 -10.02 -8.37
C ALA A 184 7.46 -10.05 -7.74
N ARG A 185 7.60 -10.48 -6.48
CA ARG A 185 8.84 -10.35 -5.69
C ARG A 185 10.07 -10.94 -6.38
N ASP A 186 9.92 -12.07 -7.08
CA ASP A 186 11.05 -12.75 -7.70
C ASP A 186 11.56 -12.01 -8.94
N ALA A 187 10.64 -11.50 -9.76
CA ALA A 187 10.99 -10.69 -10.93
C ALA A 187 11.62 -9.35 -10.51
N VAL A 188 11.05 -8.69 -9.50
CA VAL A 188 11.60 -7.45 -8.95
C VAL A 188 12.96 -7.70 -8.30
N GLY A 189 13.08 -8.78 -7.51
CA GLY A 189 14.33 -9.19 -6.86
C GLY A 189 15.44 -9.48 -7.86
N MET A 190 15.12 -10.15 -8.98
CA MET A 190 16.05 -10.37 -10.08
C MET A 190 16.52 -9.05 -10.71
N GLY A 191 15.61 -8.12 -10.97
CA GLY A 191 15.95 -6.80 -11.50
C GLY A 191 16.87 -6.01 -10.57
N LEU A 192 16.57 -6.00 -9.27
CA LEU A 192 17.41 -5.34 -8.26
C LEU A 192 18.78 -6.00 -8.14
N SER A 193 18.86 -7.34 -8.15
CA SER A 193 20.13 -8.07 -8.14
C SER A 193 20.98 -7.76 -9.37
N ALA A 194 20.37 -7.66 -10.56
CA ALA A 194 21.08 -7.33 -11.78
C ALA A 194 21.65 -5.89 -11.74
N GLN A 195 20.88 -4.93 -11.23
CA GLN A 195 21.35 -3.56 -11.03
C GLN A 195 22.53 -3.48 -10.05
N GLU A 196 22.43 -4.18 -8.91
CA GLU A 196 23.49 -4.23 -7.90
C GLU A 196 24.76 -4.88 -8.45
N TYR A 197 24.63 -6.00 -9.18
CA TYR A 197 25.77 -6.65 -9.85
C TYR A 197 26.45 -5.72 -10.85
N GLY A 198 25.66 -5.05 -11.70
CA GLY A 198 26.17 -4.07 -12.65
C GLY A 198 26.92 -2.93 -11.96
N ALA A 199 26.35 -2.37 -10.89
CA ALA A 199 26.99 -1.32 -10.11
C ALA A 199 28.35 -1.74 -9.55
N ARG A 200 28.45 -2.94 -8.96
CA ARG A 200 29.73 -3.48 -8.44
C ARG A 200 30.74 -3.76 -9.53
N PHE A 201 30.29 -4.28 -10.66
CA PHE A 201 31.15 -4.53 -11.82
C PHE A 201 31.81 -3.24 -12.32
N PHE A 202 31.04 -2.15 -12.48
CA PHE A 202 31.57 -0.86 -12.88
C PHE A 202 32.40 -0.17 -11.78
N GLN A 203 32.04 -0.35 -10.51
CA GLN A 203 32.81 0.19 -9.39
C GLN A 203 34.23 -0.40 -9.32
N ASN A 204 34.37 -1.68 -9.66
CA ASN A 204 35.66 -2.39 -9.65
C ASN A 204 36.40 -2.34 -10.99
N ASP A 205 36.04 -1.44 -11.92
CA ASP A 205 36.67 -1.30 -13.24
C ASP A 205 36.68 -2.63 -14.02
N ALA A 206 35.62 -3.44 -13.86
CA ALA A 206 35.51 -4.78 -14.43
C ALA A 206 36.62 -5.78 -14.04
N ARG A 207 37.40 -5.51 -12.98
CA ARG A 207 38.49 -6.39 -12.54
C ARG A 207 37.94 -7.57 -11.72
N PRO A 208 38.21 -8.82 -12.12
CA PRO A 208 37.88 -9.98 -11.30
C PRO A 208 38.64 -9.93 -9.97
N GLY A 209 37.96 -10.19 -8.85
CA GLY A 209 38.55 -10.11 -7.49
C GLY A 209 39.62 -11.17 -7.17
N GLY A 210 39.91 -12.08 -8.09
CA GLY A 210 40.98 -13.07 -7.96
C GLY A 210 41.16 -13.86 -9.25
N VAL A 211 42.41 -14.10 -9.62
CA VAL A 211 42.81 -15.06 -10.66
C VAL A 211 43.50 -16.21 -9.94
N ILE A 212 43.02 -17.43 -10.13
CA ILE A 212 43.75 -18.63 -9.72
C ILE A 212 44.68 -18.96 -10.89
N GLU A 213 45.97 -18.72 -10.73
CA GLU A 213 47.00 -19.29 -11.61
C GLU A 213 47.29 -20.72 -11.14
N MET A 214 47.35 -21.65 -12.10
CA MET A 214 47.78 -23.03 -11.89
C MET A 214 49.29 -23.16 -12.03
#